data_AF-A0A7J6CNK0-F1
#
_entry.id   AF-A0A7J6CNK0-F1
#
_cell.length_a   1.000
_cell.length_b   1.000
_cell.length_c   1.000
_cell.angle_alpha   90.00
_cell.angle_beta   90.00
_cell.angle_gamma   90.00
#
_symmetry.space_group_name_H-M   'P 1'
#
loop_
_entity.id
_entity.type
_entity.pdbx_description
1 polymer ?
#
loop_
_entity_poly.entity_id
_entity_poly.type
_entity_poly.pdbx_seq_one_letter_code
_entity_poly.pdbx_strand_id
1 'polypeptide(L)'
;MEFWISLFADLRDNGFFDGGFLDKSLLQFCCMGLIQDELDDTAQIWNAHTIRASKNISNPSGRPSVMYALPELYHTRDFLTSADTESVQLCKNECTFRRPISCDPDVNELCNVIISESQLNIPRDPYQAMNLYMHLRDVIRALL
;
A
#
# COMPACT_ATOMS: atom_id res chain seq x y z
N MET A 1 -9.40 4.00 0.35
CA MET A 1 -8.67 4.69 -0.74
C MET A 1 -9.06 6.15 -0.90
N GLU A 2 -10.34 6.52 -1.01
CA GLU A 2 -10.75 7.95 -1.13
C GLU A 2 -10.14 8.83 -0.05
N PHE A 3 -10.08 8.34 1.19
CA PHE A 3 -9.41 9.02 2.30
C PHE A 3 -7.97 9.47 1.99
N TRP A 4 -7.09 8.57 1.54
CA TRP A 4 -5.69 8.89 1.24
C TRP A 4 -5.57 9.88 0.07
N ILE A 5 -6.44 9.74 -0.93
CA ILE A 5 -6.49 10.66 -2.07
C ILE A 5 -6.86 12.07 -1.59
N SER A 6 -7.91 12.20 -0.78
CA SER A 6 -8.30 13.48 -0.19
C SER A 6 -7.22 14.06 0.71
N LEU A 7 -6.62 13.25 1.59
CA LEU A 7 -5.57 13.68 2.50
C LEU A 7 -4.35 14.27 1.75
N PHE A 8 -3.90 13.59 0.69
CA PHE A 8 -2.77 14.08 -0.11
C PHE A 8 -3.15 15.26 -1.03
N ALA A 9 -4.41 15.32 -1.49
CA ALA A 9 -4.91 16.50 -2.20
C ALA A 9 -4.91 17.72 -1.28
N ASP A 10 -5.42 17.60 -0.05
CA ASP A 10 -5.40 18.67 0.95
C ASP A 10 -3.96 19.11 1.27
N LEU A 11 -3.03 18.15 1.41
CA LEU A 11 -1.62 18.46 1.65
C LEU A 11 -1.02 19.34 0.54
N ARG A 12 -1.28 19.00 -0.72
CA ARG A 12 -0.85 19.77 -1.89
C ARG A 12 -1.53 21.13 -1.92
N ASP A 13 -2.84 21.17 -1.75
CA ASP A 13 -3.64 22.39 -1.92
C ASP A 13 -3.34 23.44 -0.83
N ASN A 14 -2.88 22.99 0.34
CA ASN A 14 -2.37 23.86 1.41
C ASN A 14 -0.88 24.24 1.27
N GLY A 15 -0.19 23.81 0.20
CA GLY A 15 1.21 24.18 -0.06
C GLY A 15 2.25 23.39 0.76
N PHE A 16 1.84 22.32 1.42
CA PHE A 16 2.73 21.46 2.21
C PHE A 16 3.35 20.32 1.41
N PHE A 17 3.08 20.25 0.12
CA PHE A 17 3.68 19.28 -0.81
C PHE A 17 3.99 19.94 -2.15
N ASP A 18 5.24 19.89 -2.57
CA ASP A 18 5.70 20.47 -3.85
C ASP A 18 5.93 19.44 -4.97
N GLY A 19 5.79 18.15 -4.68
CA GLY A 19 6.03 17.08 -5.66
C GLY A 19 7.50 16.84 -5.98
N GLY A 20 8.41 17.50 -5.28
CA GLY A 20 9.84 17.30 -5.34
C GLY A 20 10.27 15.95 -4.80
N PHE A 21 11.55 15.62 -5.00
CA PHE A 21 12.15 14.37 -4.57
C PHE A 21 12.02 14.15 -3.05
N LEU A 22 12.30 15.18 -2.26
CA LEU A 22 12.23 15.10 -0.80
C LEU A 22 10.80 14.84 -0.31
N ASP A 23 9.84 15.67 -0.71
CA ASP A 23 8.44 15.54 -0.27
C ASP A 23 7.85 14.17 -0.67
N LYS A 24 8.15 13.67 -1.88
CA LYS A 24 7.76 12.32 -2.31
C LYS A 24 8.39 11.23 -1.43
N SER A 25 9.69 11.32 -1.17
CA SER A 25 10.41 10.33 -0.37
C SER A 25 9.94 10.33 1.08
N LEU A 26 9.66 11.50 1.67
CA LEU A 26 9.14 11.61 3.03
C LEU A 26 7.72 11.05 3.17
N LEU A 27 6.83 11.31 2.20
CA LEU A 27 5.50 10.69 2.21
C LEU A 27 5.58 9.17 2.06
N GLN A 28 6.48 8.66 1.20
CA GLN A 28 6.72 7.23 1.09
C GLN A 28 7.25 6.63 2.41
N PHE A 29 8.17 7.34 3.09
CA PHE A 29 8.68 6.93 4.40
C PHE A 29 7.55 6.85 5.43
N CYS A 30 6.72 7.90 5.53
CA CYS A 30 5.73 8.03 6.60
C CYS A 30 4.45 7.22 6.36
N CYS A 31 3.98 7.13 5.11
CA CYS A 31 2.63 6.65 4.81
C CYS A 31 2.59 5.28 4.12
N MET A 32 3.64 4.87 3.39
CA MET A 32 3.58 3.67 2.54
C MET A 32 3.31 2.39 3.36
N GLY A 33 3.87 2.29 4.57
CA GLY A 33 3.60 1.16 5.46
C GLY A 33 2.11 1.04 5.81
N LEU A 34 1.49 2.13 6.25
CA LEU A 34 0.08 2.17 6.62
C LEU A 34 -0.84 1.85 5.43
N ILE A 35 -0.55 2.43 4.26
CA ILE A 35 -1.33 2.16 3.04
C ILE A 35 -1.21 0.69 2.66
N GLN A 36 -0.01 0.11 2.76
CA GLN A 36 0.18 -1.30 2.43
C GLN A 36 -0.56 -2.23 3.40
N ASP A 37 -0.48 -1.95 4.70
CA ASP A 37 -1.18 -2.74 5.72
C ASP A 37 -2.70 -2.71 5.49
N GLU A 38 -3.27 -1.53 5.16
CA GLU A 38 -4.70 -1.40 4.79
C GLU A 38 -5.07 -2.21 3.53
N LEU A 39 -4.19 -2.23 2.52
CA LEU A 39 -4.40 -2.98 1.29
C LEU A 39 -4.31 -4.50 1.53
N ASP A 40 -3.34 -4.93 2.33
CA ASP A 40 -3.15 -6.33 2.70
C ASP A 40 -4.37 -6.83 3.51
N ASP A 41 -4.85 -6.04 4.47
CA ASP A 41 -6.06 -6.33 5.23
C ASP A 41 -7.30 -6.40 4.33
N THR A 42 -7.44 -5.47 3.40
CA THR A 42 -8.55 -5.48 2.42
C THR A 42 -8.52 -6.75 1.57
N ALA A 43 -7.34 -7.15 1.08
CA ALA A 43 -7.17 -8.36 0.31
C ALA A 43 -7.51 -9.61 1.13
N GLN A 44 -7.09 -9.66 2.40
CA GLN A 44 -7.42 -10.76 3.32
C GLN A 44 -8.93 -10.87 3.52
N ILE A 45 -9.60 -9.76 3.86
CA ILE A 45 -11.05 -9.72 4.06
C ILE A 45 -11.77 -10.15 2.78
N TRP A 46 -11.38 -9.60 1.64
CA TRP A 46 -11.96 -9.95 0.35
C TRP A 46 -11.77 -11.43 0.01
N ASN A 47 -10.61 -12.01 0.29
CA ASN A 47 -10.36 -13.41 -0.02
C ASN A 47 -11.04 -14.37 0.97
N ALA A 48 -11.29 -13.95 2.20
CA ALA A 48 -11.81 -14.78 3.28
C ALA A 48 -13.34 -14.68 3.48
N HIS A 49 -13.98 -13.60 3.03
CA HIS A 49 -15.42 -13.43 3.22
C HIS A 49 -16.21 -14.53 2.50
N THR A 50 -17.40 -14.84 3.03
CA THR A 50 -18.29 -15.83 2.41
C THR A 50 -19.39 -15.12 1.65
N ILE A 51 -19.42 -15.33 0.34
CA ILE A 51 -20.49 -14.86 -0.54
C ILE A 51 -21.70 -15.77 -0.32
N ARG A 52 -22.81 -15.18 0.11
CA ARG A 52 -24.06 -15.91 0.35
C ARG A 52 -24.68 -16.38 -0.96
N ALA A 53 -25.23 -17.59 -0.94
CA ALA A 53 -26.03 -18.09 -2.03
C ALA A 53 -27.23 -17.17 -2.29
N SER A 54 -27.52 -16.91 -3.57
CA SER A 54 -28.63 -16.08 -4.02
C SER A 54 -29.59 -16.88 -4.89
N LYS A 55 -30.81 -16.37 -5.13
CA LYS A 55 -31.76 -17.00 -6.06
C LYS A 55 -31.26 -16.99 -7.51
N ASN A 56 -30.33 -16.09 -7.85
CA ASN A 56 -29.67 -16.09 -9.14
C ASN A 56 -28.51 -17.09 -9.11
N ILE A 57 -28.70 -18.22 -9.80
CA ILE A 57 -27.70 -19.30 -9.91
C ILE A 57 -26.41 -18.82 -10.59
N SER A 58 -26.47 -17.78 -11.43
CA SER A 58 -25.29 -17.22 -12.08
C SER A 58 -24.38 -16.46 -11.10
N ASN A 59 -24.86 -16.12 -9.91
CA ASN A 59 -24.01 -15.48 -8.91
C ASN A 59 -23.20 -16.54 -8.15
N PRO A 60 -21.87 -16.39 -8.08
CA PRO A 60 -21.04 -17.28 -7.29
C PRO A 60 -21.44 -17.24 -5.81
N SER A 61 -21.24 -18.36 -5.12
CA SER A 61 -21.40 -18.45 -3.66
C SER A 61 -20.26 -19.28 -3.08
N GLY A 62 -19.87 -18.98 -1.85
CA GLY A 62 -18.69 -19.57 -1.22
C GLY A 62 -17.63 -18.55 -0.86
N ARG A 63 -16.44 -19.05 -0.50
CA ARG A 63 -15.30 -18.21 -0.09
C ARG A 63 -14.37 -18.01 -1.30
N PRO A 64 -14.08 -16.78 -1.73
CA PRO A 64 -13.30 -16.53 -2.95
C PRO A 64 -11.97 -17.28 -3.02
N SER A 65 -11.19 -17.29 -1.94
CA SER A 65 -9.93 -18.03 -1.87
C SER A 65 -10.09 -19.54 -2.09
N VAL A 66 -11.13 -20.15 -1.53
CA VAL A 66 -11.41 -21.59 -1.67
C VAL A 66 -11.98 -21.88 -3.05
N MET A 67 -12.86 -21.03 -3.56
CA MET A 67 -13.42 -21.16 -4.90
C MET A 67 -12.32 -21.11 -5.97
N TYR A 68 -11.32 -20.26 -5.77
CA TYR A 68 -10.17 -20.16 -6.66
C TYR A 68 -9.24 -21.38 -6.55
N ALA A 69 -8.91 -21.81 -5.33
CA ALA A 69 -7.93 -22.87 -5.11
C ALA A 69 -8.48 -24.29 -5.29
N LEU A 70 -9.77 -24.51 -4.99
CA LEU A 70 -10.44 -25.81 -4.95
C LEU A 70 -11.85 -25.70 -5.56
N PRO A 71 -11.96 -25.40 -6.87
CA PRO A 71 -13.25 -25.23 -7.54
C PRO A 71 -14.15 -26.48 -7.45
N GLU A 72 -13.58 -27.67 -7.31
CA GLU A 72 -14.31 -28.94 -7.25
C GLU A 72 -15.23 -29.03 -6.02
N LEU A 73 -14.87 -28.36 -4.91
CA LEU A 73 -15.72 -28.28 -3.71
C LEU A 73 -17.04 -27.54 -3.97
N TYR A 74 -17.09 -26.74 -5.04
CA TYR A 74 -18.27 -26.00 -5.48
C TYR A 74 -18.88 -26.59 -6.75
N HIS A 75 -18.57 -27.86 -7.06
CA HIS A 75 -19.03 -28.58 -8.25
C HIS A 75 -18.71 -27.84 -9.57
N THR A 76 -17.61 -27.08 -9.57
CA THR A 76 -17.09 -26.40 -10.74
C THR A 76 -15.67 -26.87 -11.04
N ARG A 77 -15.01 -26.24 -12.00
CA ARG A 77 -13.65 -26.58 -12.44
C ARG A 77 -12.80 -25.32 -12.52
N ASP A 78 -11.50 -25.52 -12.70
CA ASP A 78 -10.60 -24.42 -13.04
C ASP A 78 -10.92 -23.85 -14.44
N PHE A 79 -10.95 -22.52 -14.52
CA PHE A 79 -11.14 -21.75 -15.76
C PHE A 79 -9.93 -20.85 -16.06
N LEU A 80 -8.83 -21.00 -15.32
CA LEU A 80 -7.61 -20.26 -15.57
C LEU A 80 -6.99 -20.66 -16.91
N THR A 81 -6.46 -19.66 -17.60
CA THR A 81 -5.66 -19.86 -18.81
C THR A 81 -4.19 -19.74 -18.43
N SER A 82 -3.36 -20.68 -18.89
CA SER A 82 -1.92 -20.60 -18.69
C SER A 82 -1.35 -19.36 -19.37
N ALA A 83 -0.64 -18.53 -18.60
CA ALA A 83 0.15 -17.44 -19.16
C ALA A 83 1.54 -17.96 -19.53
N ASP A 84 2.08 -17.47 -20.65
CA ASP A 84 3.46 -17.76 -21.03
C ASP A 84 4.43 -17.23 -19.96
N THR A 85 5.33 -18.10 -19.50
CA THR A 85 6.19 -17.77 -18.36
C THR A 85 7.20 -16.70 -18.72
N GLU A 86 7.74 -16.72 -19.94
CA GLU A 86 8.71 -15.71 -20.41
C GLU A 86 8.06 -14.32 -20.45
N SER A 87 6.86 -14.23 -21.03
CA SER A 87 6.04 -13.01 -21.07
C SER A 87 5.73 -12.48 -19.67
N VAL A 88 5.37 -13.37 -18.72
CA VAL A 88 5.13 -12.98 -17.33
C VAL A 88 6.41 -12.45 -16.68
N GLN A 89 7.56 -13.08 -16.90
CA GLN A 89 8.83 -12.62 -16.34
C GLN A 89 9.26 -11.27 -16.93
N LEU A 90 9.07 -11.08 -18.23
CA LEU A 90 9.31 -9.78 -18.89
C LEU A 90 8.45 -8.69 -18.23
N CYS A 91 7.15 -8.93 -18.05
CA CYS A 91 6.27 -8.00 -17.34
C CYS A 91 6.72 -7.75 -15.89
N LYS A 92 7.17 -8.78 -15.17
CA LYS A 92 7.66 -8.64 -13.79
C LYS A 92 8.90 -7.77 -13.71
N ASN A 93 9.83 -7.88 -14.66
CA ASN A 93 11.04 -7.07 -14.66
C ASN A 93 10.75 -5.57 -14.84
N GLU A 94 9.64 -5.23 -15.51
CA GLU A 94 9.17 -3.85 -15.69
C GLU A 94 8.28 -3.36 -14.52
N CYS A 95 7.90 -4.25 -13.61
CA CYS A 95 7.07 -3.91 -12.46
C CYS A 95 7.92 -3.42 -11.28
N THR A 96 7.38 -2.45 -10.55
CA THR A 96 7.93 -2.06 -9.25
C THR A 96 7.23 -2.84 -8.15
N PHE A 97 7.97 -3.71 -7.47
CA PHE A 97 7.47 -4.44 -6.31
C PHE A 97 7.79 -3.71 -5.02
N ARG A 98 7.01 -4.01 -3.98
CA ARG A 98 7.27 -3.54 -2.62
C ARG A 98 8.70 -3.90 -2.23
N ARG A 99 9.43 -2.87 -1.78
CA ARG A 99 10.76 -3.01 -1.20
C ARG A 99 10.66 -3.00 0.34
N PRO A 100 11.63 -3.57 1.06
CA PRO A 100 11.70 -3.44 2.53
C PRO A 100 11.78 -1.98 2.98
N ILE A 101 12.47 -1.15 2.19
CA ILE A 101 12.57 0.30 2.36
C ILE A 101 11.58 0.95 1.39
N SER A 102 10.65 1.74 1.91
CA SER A 102 9.54 2.30 1.12
C SER A 102 9.90 3.54 0.31
N CYS A 103 11.03 4.18 0.62
CA CYS A 103 11.50 5.43 0.01
C CYS A 103 12.94 5.29 -0.49
N ASP A 104 13.53 6.41 -0.89
CA ASP A 104 14.96 6.49 -1.17
C ASP A 104 15.82 6.06 0.04
N PRO A 105 16.89 5.26 -0.14
CA PRO A 105 17.71 4.75 0.96
C PRO A 105 18.39 5.83 1.80
N ASP A 106 18.92 6.88 1.18
CA ASP A 106 19.65 7.94 1.89
C ASP A 106 18.65 8.78 2.71
N VAL A 107 17.48 9.06 2.13
CA VAL A 107 16.38 9.70 2.86
C VAL A 107 15.89 8.81 4.00
N ASN A 108 15.79 7.49 3.81
CA ASN A 108 15.37 6.56 4.84
C ASN A 108 16.33 6.58 6.04
N GLU A 109 17.63 6.50 5.78
CA GLU A 109 18.66 6.54 6.82
C GLU A 109 18.61 7.87 7.59
N LEU A 110 18.55 9.00 6.87
CA LEU A 110 18.44 10.32 7.48
C LEU A 110 17.19 10.45 8.37
N CYS A 111 16.03 9.98 7.89
CA CYS A 111 14.79 10.01 8.67
C CYS A 111 14.90 9.16 9.95
N ASN A 112 15.49 7.97 9.86
CA ASN A 112 15.69 7.11 11.02
C ASN A 112 16.63 7.75 12.06
N VAL A 113 17.68 8.44 11.63
CA VAL A 113 18.56 9.21 12.53
C VAL A 113 17.77 10.29 13.26
N ILE A 114 17.03 11.14 12.53
CA ILE A 114 16.24 12.24 13.12
C ILE A 114 15.20 11.72 14.11
N ILE A 115 14.51 10.62 13.77
CA ILE A 115 13.52 9.97 14.63
C ILE A 115 14.17 9.48 15.93
N SER A 116 15.35 8.86 15.83
CA SER A 116 16.07 8.34 16.99
C SER A 116 16.54 9.44 17.93
N GLU A 117 17.05 10.56 17.39
CA GLU A 117 17.53 11.70 18.17
C GLU A 117 16.39 12.47 18.83
N SER A 118 15.26 12.57 18.13
CA SER A 118 14.08 13.32 18.58
C SER A 118 13.09 12.48 19.41
N GLN A 119 13.40 11.19 19.64
CA GLN A 119 12.54 10.22 20.33
C GLN A 119 11.12 10.15 19.75
N LEU A 120 11.00 10.22 18.43
CA LEU A 120 9.72 10.16 17.74
C LEU A 120 9.23 8.71 17.63
N ASN A 121 7.92 8.54 17.66
CA ASN A 121 7.29 7.24 17.48
C ASN A 121 7.05 6.95 16.00
N ILE A 122 7.14 5.67 15.65
CA ILE A 122 6.71 5.17 14.34
C ILE A 122 5.19 5.37 14.24
N PRO A 123 4.70 5.98 13.14
CA PRO A 123 3.28 6.30 13.00
C PRO A 123 2.44 5.03 12.87
N ARG A 124 1.27 5.03 13.52
CA ARG A 124 0.31 3.91 13.47
C ARG A 124 -1.03 4.26 12.83
N ASP A 125 -1.21 5.53 12.49
CA ASP A 125 -2.39 6.03 11.81
C ASP A 125 -2.01 7.18 10.88
N PRO A 126 -2.89 7.54 9.93
CA PRO A 126 -2.59 8.56 8.93
C PRO A 126 -2.27 9.93 9.53
N TYR A 127 -2.88 10.31 10.64
CA TYR A 127 -2.64 11.62 11.27
C TYR A 127 -1.25 11.67 11.91
N GLN A 128 -0.84 10.58 12.59
CA GLN A 128 0.52 10.44 13.09
C GLN A 128 1.55 10.48 11.97
N ALA A 129 1.28 9.80 10.84
CA ALA A 129 2.16 9.82 9.68
C ALA A 129 2.30 11.23 9.10
N MET A 130 1.20 12.00 9.06
CA MET A 130 1.26 13.38 8.58
C MET A 130 2.03 14.32 9.50
N ASN A 131 1.88 14.15 10.82
CA ASN A 131 2.67 14.91 11.78
C ASN A 131 4.17 14.60 11.65
N LEU A 132 4.52 13.33 11.46
CA LEU A 132 5.91 12.93 11.22
C LEU A 132 6.45 13.50 9.91
N TYR A 133 5.67 13.44 8.84
CA TYR A 133 6.01 14.05 7.54
C TYR A 133 6.35 15.54 7.69
N MET A 134 5.45 16.31 8.34
CA MET A 134 5.65 17.75 8.54
C MET A 134 6.92 18.04 9.35
N HIS A 135 7.14 17.29 10.43
CA HIS A 135 8.33 17.45 11.26
C HIS A 135 9.63 17.16 10.49
N LEU A 136 9.71 16.00 9.82
CA LEU A 136 10.89 15.62 9.05
C LEU A 136 11.15 16.62 7.91
N ARG A 137 10.10 17.07 7.24
CA ARG A 137 10.18 18.07 6.16
C ARG A 137 10.80 19.37 6.65
N ASP A 138 10.33 19.89 7.79
CA ASP A 138 10.84 21.15 8.33
C ASP A 138 12.29 21.02 8.82
N VAL A 139 12.62 19.92 9.51
CA VAL A 139 13.99 19.65 10.00
C VAL A 139 14.96 19.52 8.83
N ILE A 140 14.66 18.68 7.83
CA ILE A 140 15.58 18.43 6.72
C ILE A 140 15.74 19.69 5.86
N ARG A 141 14.66 20.45 5.63
CA ARG A 141 14.76 21.71 4.88
C ARG A 141 15.57 22.78 5.59
N ALA A 142 15.60 22.78 6.92
CA ALA A 142 16.45 23.69 7.68
C ALA A 142 17.94 23.32 7.64
N LEU A 143 18.27 22.11 7.22
CA LEU A 143 19.64 21.61 7.05
C LEU A 143 20.20 21.82 5.63
N LEU A 144 19.36 22.22 4.67
CA LEU A 144 19.71 22.47 3.27
C LEU A 144 19.85 23.97 3.00
#